data_AF-A0A845WZX7-F1
#
_entry.id   AF-A0A845WZX7-F1
#
_cell.length_a   1.000
_cell.length_b   1.000
_cell.length_c   1.000
_cell.angle_alpha   90.00
_cell.angle_beta   90.00
_cell.angle_gamma   90.00
#
_symmetry.space_group_name_H-M   'P 1'
#
loop_
_entity.id
_entity.type
_entity.pdbx_description
1 polymer ?
#
loop_
_entity_poly.entity_id
_entity_poly.type
_entity_poly.pdbx_seq_one_letter_code
_entity_poly.pdbx_strand_id
1 'polypeptide(L)' 'MMIPDPDYPDVFISLPYRGCQIELARDESGGVACYTAWVKHEGGWAIAVPRAWTRQAAVRLAKQWIMRRF' A
#
# COMPACT_ATOMS: atom_id res chain seq x y z
N MET A 1 -8.96 -27.66 12.93
CA MET A 1 -9.28 -26.33 12.39
C MET A 1 -7.98 -25.54 12.35
N MET A 2 -7.34 -25.43 11.19
CA MET A 2 -6.19 -24.54 11.02
C MET A 2 -6.75 -23.15 10.73
N ILE A 3 -6.47 -22.20 11.60
CA ILE A 3 -6.65 -20.77 11.30
C ILE A 3 -5.47 -20.44 10.40
N PRO A 4 -5.66 -20.03 9.13
CA PRO A 4 -4.54 -19.57 8.32
C PRO A 4 -3.91 -18.40 9.06
N ASP A 5 -2.58 -18.43 9.22
CA ASP A 5 -1.84 -17.24 9.63
C ASP A 5 -2.33 -16.08 8.75
N PRO A 6 -2.64 -14.91 9.34
CA PRO A 6 -2.99 -13.77 8.52
C PRO A 6 -1.82 -13.57 7.55
N ASP A 7 -2.09 -13.61 6.24
CA ASP A 7 -1.19 -13.13 5.21
C ASP A 7 -0.88 -11.68 5.55
N TYR A 8 0.12 -11.49 6.40
CA TYR A 8 0.65 -10.19 6.70
C TYR A 8 1.22 -9.74 5.37
N PRO A 9 0.70 -8.64 4.79
CA PRO A 9 1.24 -8.17 3.54
C PRO A 9 2.73 -7.96 3.76
N ASP A 10 3.58 -8.62 2.96
CA ASP A 10 5.03 -8.37 2.98
C ASP A 10 5.24 -6.90 2.61
N VAL A 11 5.27 -6.03 3.63
CA VAL A 11 5.48 -4.59 3.48
C VAL A 11 6.93 -4.42 3.08
N PHE A 12 7.15 -4.36 1.76
CA PHE A 12 8.49 -4.38 1.19
C PHE A 12 9.11 -2.97 1.15
N ILE A 13 8.27 -1.92 1.19
CA ILE A 13 8.70 -0.53 1.04
C ILE A 13 7.87 0.37 1.96
N SER A 14 8.53 1.19 2.76
CA SER A 14 7.94 2.28 3.54
C SER A 14 8.62 3.60 3.17
N LEU A 15 7.83 4.62 2.84
CA LEU A 15 8.29 5.89 2.26
C LEU A 15 7.59 7.09 2.91
N PRO A 16 8.31 8.05 3.53
CA PRO A 16 7.70 9.29 3.99
C PRO A 16 7.27 10.20 2.83
N TYR A 17 6.09 10.80 2.92
CA TYR A 17 5.60 11.82 1.99
C TYR A 17 4.58 12.75 2.64
N ARG A 18 4.88 14.07 2.71
CA ARG A 18 3.99 15.12 3.25
C ARG A 18 3.37 14.79 4.63
N GLY A 19 4.21 14.35 5.58
CA GLY A 19 3.74 13.99 6.93
C GLY A 19 3.01 12.64 7.02
N CYS A 20 2.85 11.94 5.90
CA CYS A 20 2.33 10.57 5.84
C CYS A 20 3.45 9.56 5.58
N GLN A 21 3.21 8.29 5.92
CA GLN A 21 4.02 7.14 5.52
C GLN A 21 3.26 6.33 4.48
N ILE A 22 3.87 6.09 3.32
CA ILE A 22 3.32 5.23 2.27
C ILE A 22 3.97 3.85 2.43
N GLU A 23 3.17 2.83 2.65
CA GLU A 23 3.61 1.45 2.79
C GLU A 23 3.07 0.59 1.64
N LEU A 24 3.97 -0.14 0.98
CA LEU A 24 3.60 -1.00 -0.14
C LEU A 24 3.64 -2.47 0.28
N ALA A 25 2.51 -3.12 0.11
CA ALA A 25 2.41 -4.57 0.10
C ALA A 25 2.57 -5.09 -1.33
N ARG A 26 3.28 -6.20 -1.53
CA ARG A 26 3.29 -6.94 -2.78
C ARG A 26 2.41 -8.18 -2.63
N ASP A 27 1.66 -8.47 -3.67
CA ASP A 27 0.81 -9.66 -3.80
C ASP A 27 0.96 -10.22 -5.23
N GLU A 28 0.39 -11.39 -5.49
CA GLU A 28 0.26 -11.98 -6.81
C GLU A 28 -1.20 -12.31 -7.11
N SER A 29 -1.70 -11.80 -8.23
CA SER A 29 -3.06 -12.08 -8.69
C SER A 29 -2.99 -12.68 -10.09
N GLY A 30 -3.31 -13.97 -10.19
CA GLY A 30 -3.26 -14.71 -11.46
C GLY A 30 -1.84 -14.87 -12.02
N GLY A 31 -0.83 -15.00 -11.16
CA GLY A 31 0.59 -15.10 -11.56
C GLY A 31 1.22 -13.78 -11.98
N VAL A 32 0.52 -12.65 -11.78
CA VAL A 32 1.04 -11.31 -12.04
C VAL A 32 1.17 -10.56 -10.73
N ALA A 33 2.37 -10.02 -10.48
CA ALA A 33 2.62 -9.20 -9.30
C ALA A 33 1.72 -7.96 -9.28
N CYS A 34 1.06 -7.73 -8.16
CA CYS A 34 0.35 -6.49 -7.87
C CYS A 34 0.79 -5.90 -6.54
N TYR A 35 0.46 -4.64 -6.35
CA TYR A 35 0.91 -3.82 -5.23
C TYR A 35 -0.28 -3.08 -4.62
N THR A 36 -0.36 -3.11 -3.30
CA THR A 36 -1.33 -2.35 -2.51
C THR A 36 -0.58 -1.26 -1.76
N ALA A 37 -1.06 -0.02 -1.81
CA ALA A 37 -0.46 1.10 -1.09
C ALA A 37 -1.36 1.53 0.08
N TRP A 38 -0.79 1.43 1.28
CA TRP A 38 -1.33 1.96 2.51
C TRP A 38 -0.72 3.32 2.81
N VAL A 39 -1.51 4.21 3.37
CA VAL A 39 -1.08 5.51 3.85
C VAL A 39 -1.38 5.59 5.33
N LYS A 40 -0.32 5.75 6.12
CA LYS A 40 -0.37 5.98 7.55
C LYS A 40 -0.14 7.47 7.82
N HIS A 41 -0.98 8.06 8.65
CA HIS A 41 -0.86 9.42 9.15
C HIS A 41 -1.17 9.43 10.66
N GLU A 42 -1.04 10.57 11.34
CA GLU A 42 -1.25 10.65 12.79
C GLU A 42 -2.63 10.14 13.25
N GLY A 43 -3.65 10.25 12.39
CA GLY A 43 -5.01 9.84 12.68
C GLY A 43 -5.33 8.37 12.37
N GLY A 44 -4.37 7.59 11.84
CA GLY A 44 -4.56 6.18 11.55
C GLY A 44 -4.03 5.75 10.18
N TRP A 45 -4.67 4.71 9.64
CA TRP A 45 -4.23 4.01 8.43
C TRP A 45 -5.37 3.95 7.42
N ALA A 46 -5.04 4.14 6.15
CA ALA A 46 -5.98 4.06 5.04
C ALA A 46 -5.37 3.33 3.85
N ILE A 47 -6.18 2.55 3.13
CA ILE A 47 -5.80 2.01 1.82
C ILE A 47 -5.94 3.15 0.80
N ALA A 48 -4.82 3.66 0.31
CA ALA A 48 -4.82 4.70 -0.73
C ALA A 48 -4.93 4.09 -2.13
N VAL A 49 -4.32 2.91 -2.34
CA VAL A 49 -4.33 2.21 -3.63
C VAL A 49 -4.58 0.72 -3.37
N PRO A 50 -5.79 0.19 -3.66
CA PRO A 50 -6.09 -1.21 -3.41
C PRO A 50 -5.37 -2.17 -4.36
N ARG A 51 -4.96 -1.69 -5.55
CA ARG A 51 -4.25 -2.48 -6.54
C ARG A 51 -3.52 -1.61 -7.56
N ALA A 52 -2.25 -1.92 -7.80
CA ALA A 52 -1.44 -1.39 -8.89
C ALA A 52 -0.51 -2.48 -9.44
N TRP A 53 -0.25 -2.47 -10.75
CA TRP A 53 0.57 -3.52 -11.39
C TRP A 53 2.08 -3.28 -11.29
N THR A 54 2.48 -2.08 -10.90
CA THR A 54 3.90 -1.75 -10.67
C THR A 54 4.07 -0.95 -9.39
N ARG A 55 5.24 -1.07 -8.77
CA ARG A 55 5.63 -0.29 -7.59
C ARG A 55 5.52 1.21 -7.85
N GLN A 56 6.03 1.66 -8.99
CA GLN A 56 6.02 3.07 -9.38
C GLN A 56 4.59 3.59 -9.54
N ALA A 57 3.68 2.80 -10.13
CA ALA A 57 2.27 3.16 -10.21
C ALA A 57 1.63 3.26 -8.82
N ALA A 58 1.89 2.29 -7.93
CA ALA A 58 1.39 2.30 -6.56
C ALA A 58 1.82 3.56 -5.80
N VAL A 59 3.12 3.90 -5.83
CA VAL A 59 3.64 5.13 -5.18
C VAL A 59 3.04 6.38 -5.80
N ARG A 60 2.98 6.46 -7.14
CA ARG A 60 2.43 7.65 -7.83
C ARG A 60 0.98 7.89 -7.44
N LEU A 61 0.16 6.84 -7.45
CA LEU A 61 -1.26 6.92 -7.09
C LEU A 61 -1.43 7.23 -5.60
N ALA A 62 -0.61 6.67 -4.72
CA ALA A 62 -0.64 6.98 -3.29
C ALA A 62 -0.30 8.46 -3.01
N LYS A 63 0.72 9.01 -3.69
CA LYS A 63 1.04 10.45 -3.59
C LYS A 63 -0.12 11.33 -4.08
N GLN A 64 -0.75 10.97 -5.20
CA GLN A 64 -1.94 11.69 -5.69
C GLN A 64 -3.11 11.60 -4.71
N TRP A 65 -3.32 10.45 -4.08
CA TRP A 65 -4.34 10.26 -3.06
C TRP A 65 -4.08 11.17 -1.85
N ILE A 66 -2.84 11.21 -1.35
CA ILE A 66 -2.44 12.12 -0.27
C ILE A 66 -2.73 13.57 -0.64
N MET A 67 -2.29 14.03 -1.81
CA MET A 67 -2.50 15.42 -2.27
C MET A 67 -3.98 15.82 -2.41
N ARG A 68 -4.90 14.86 -2.52
CA ARG A 68 -6.34 15.12 -2.60
C ARG A 68 -7.02 15.13 -1.24
N ARG A 69 -6.39 14.56 -0.21
CA ARG A 69 -6.97 14.34 1.12
C ARG A 69 -6.34 15.23 2.19
N PHE A 70 -5.08 15.62 1.98
CA PHE A 70 -4.24 16.46 2.85
C PHE A 70 -3.55 17.54 2.01
#